data_AF-I6ANP4-F1
#
_entry.id   AF-I6ANP4-F1
#
_cell.length_a   1.000
_cell.length_b   1.000
_cell.length_c   1.000
_cell.angle_alpha   90.00
_cell.angle_beta   90.00
_cell.angle_gamma   90.00
#
_symmetry.space_group_name_H-M   'P 1'
#
loop_
_entity.id
_entity.type
_entity.pdbx_description
1 polymer ?
#
loop_
_entity_poly.entity_id
_entity_poly.type
_entity_poly.pdbx_seq_one_letter_code
_entity_poly.pdbx_strand_id
1 'polypeptide(L)'
;MSLIVTIASRLCELRVRHGLTQEEAAELVGVSMRFYQLLESGRKKQMWLETVERLAASYGMEPWQFIGPELPVHTKPKTKVIGSSIHYQRLRKGPYRKPNLKDS
;
A
#
# COMPACT_ATOMS: atom_id res chain seq x y z
N MET A 1 12.40 -5.44 16.41
CA MET A 1 12.14 -5.02 15.01
C MET A 1 11.90 -3.51 15.02
N SER A 2 12.48 -2.74 14.09
CA SER A 2 12.27 -1.28 14.04
C SER A 2 10.86 -0.94 13.55
N LEU A 3 10.26 0.14 14.06
CA LEU A 3 8.94 0.61 13.64
C LEU A 3 8.87 0.88 12.12
N ILE A 4 9.97 1.33 11.51
CA ILE A 4 10.06 1.51 10.05
C ILE A 4 9.83 0.19 9.32
N VAL A 5 10.44 -0.90 9.80
CA VAL A 5 10.33 -2.23 9.18
C VAL A 5 8.91 -2.78 9.37
N THR A 6 8.28 -2.50 10.51
CA THR A 6 6.87 -2.83 10.76
C THR A 6 5.96 -2.09 9.78
N ILE A 7 6.15 -0.78 9.60
CA ILE A 7 5.39 0.03 8.64
C ILE A 7 5.59 -0.50 7.21
N ALA A 8 6.83 -0.79 6.82
CA ALA A 8 7.14 -1.34 5.49
C ALA A 8 6.41 -2.67 5.23
N SER A 9 6.43 -3.57 6.21
CA SER A 9 5.75 -4.88 6.12
C SER A 9 4.23 -4.70 6.02
N ARG A 10 3.66 -3.77 6.80
CA ARG A 10 2.22 -3.45 6.77
C ARG A 10 1.77 -2.84 5.45
N LEU A 11 2.59 -1.99 4.83
CA LEU A 11 2.28 -1.45 3.51
C LEU A 11 2.22 -2.56 2.46
N CYS A 12 3.18 -3.48 2.49
CA CYS A 12 3.18 -4.64 1.61
C CYS A 12 1.94 -5.52 1.86
N GLU A 13 1.61 -5.78 3.13
CA GLU A 13 0.43 -6.55 3.51
C GLU A 13 -0.88 -5.90 3.05
N LEU A 14 -1.07 -4.60 3.31
CA LEU A 14 -2.25 -3.83 2.86
C LEU A 14 -2.37 -3.86 1.33
N ARG A 15 -1.26 -3.65 0.63
CA ARG A 15 -1.22 -3.70 -0.83
C ARG A 15 -1.67 -5.06 -1.36
N VAL A 16 -1.17 -6.16 -0.78
CA VAL A 16 -1.56 -7.52 -1.17
C VAL A 16 -3.02 -7.81 -0.82
N ARG A 17 -3.47 -7.44 0.40
CA ARG A 17 -4.87 -7.60 0.85
C ARG A 17 -5.86 -6.91 -0.09
N HIS A 18 -5.50 -5.76 -0.65
CA HIS A 18 -6.32 -4.99 -1.60
C HIS A 18 -6.02 -5.30 -3.07
N GLY A 19 -5.14 -6.26 -3.36
CA GLY A 19 -4.80 -6.66 -4.73
C GLY A 19 -4.18 -5.54 -5.56
N LEU A 20 -3.42 -4.64 -4.94
CA LEU A 20 -2.82 -3.47 -5.57
C LEU A 20 -1.39 -3.74 -6.07
N THR A 21 -1.00 -3.12 -7.18
CA THR A 21 0.42 -2.99 -7.54
C THR A 21 1.09 -1.89 -6.71
N GLN A 22 2.43 -1.81 -6.74
CA GLN A 22 3.15 -0.72 -6.08
C GLN A 22 2.81 0.65 -6.68
N GLU A 23 2.49 0.70 -7.97
CA GLU A 23 2.07 1.92 -8.66
C GLU A 23 0.66 2.33 -8.21
N GLU A 24 -0.29 1.40 -8.21
CA GLU A 24 -1.66 1.64 -7.74
C GLU A 24 -1.70 2.07 -6.26
N ALA A 25 -0.86 1.47 -5.42
CA ALA A 25 -0.76 1.84 -4.02
C ALA A 25 -0.04 3.19 -3.81
N ALA A 26 0.92 3.55 -4.67
CA ALA A 26 1.54 4.87 -4.65
C ALA A 26 0.54 5.96 -5.06
N GLU A 27 -0.26 5.72 -6.09
CA GLU A 27 -1.35 6.60 -6.51
C GLU A 27 -2.41 6.76 -5.40
N LEU A 28 -2.83 5.67 -4.76
CA LEU A 28 -3.76 5.68 -3.62
C LEU A 28 -3.27 6.57 -2.46
N VAL A 29 -1.96 6.57 -2.22
CA VAL A 29 -1.34 7.35 -1.14
C VAL A 29 -0.98 8.78 -1.58
N GLY A 30 -1.00 9.07 -2.88
CA GLY A 30 -0.59 10.36 -3.43
C GLY A 30 0.92 10.58 -3.36
N VAL A 31 1.72 9.55 -3.61
CA VAL A 31 3.18 9.62 -3.66
C VAL A 31 3.73 9.03 -4.95
N SER A 32 5.00 9.29 -5.26
CA SER A 32 5.64 8.66 -6.41
C SER A 32 5.87 7.16 -6.17
N MET A 33 5.78 6.35 -7.23
CA MET A 33 6.05 4.91 -7.19
C MET A 33 7.42 4.59 -6.57
N ARG A 34 8.46 5.34 -6.95
CA ARG A 34 9.82 5.17 -6.38
C ARG A 34 9.86 5.43 -4.88
N PHE A 35 9.11 6.43 -4.41
CA PHE A 35 9.02 6.70 -2.98
C PHE A 35 8.28 5.57 -2.27
N TYR A 36 7.16 5.10 -2.81
CA TYR A 36 6.41 3.97 -2.25
C TYR A 36 7.25 2.69 -2.15
N GLN A 37 8.02 2.36 -3.20
CA GLN A 37 8.99 1.26 -3.18
C GLN A 37 10.05 1.40 -2.09
N LEU A 38 10.56 2.62 -1.88
CA LEU A 38 11.51 2.89 -0.81
C LEU A 38 10.87 2.65 0.57
N LEU A 39 9.58 2.97 0.73
CA LEU A 39 8.85 2.69 1.97
C LEU A 39 8.72 1.18 2.21
N GLU A 40 8.22 0.41 1.25
CA GLU A 40 8.07 -1.04 1.37
C GLU A 40 9.40 -1.77 1.55
N SER A 41 10.50 -1.22 1.05
CA SER A 41 11.83 -1.81 1.24
C SER A 41 12.33 -1.80 2.69
N GLY A 42 11.74 -0.97 3.56
CA GLY A 42 12.19 -0.75 4.94
C GLY A 42 13.58 -0.10 5.05
N ARG A 43 14.20 0.31 3.94
CA ARG A 43 15.56 0.88 3.90
C ARG A 43 15.63 2.35 4.33
N LYS A 44 14.48 3.00 4.54
CA LYS A 44 14.43 4.40 4.94
C LYS A 44 14.90 4.52 6.40
N LYS A 45 15.86 5.41 6.67
CA LYS A 45 16.38 5.59 8.03
C LYS A 45 15.37 6.27 8.97
N GLN A 46 14.55 7.16 8.43
CA GLN A 46 13.60 7.98 9.19
C GLN A 46 12.34 8.22 8.37
N MET A 47 11.20 8.39 9.04
CA MET A 47 9.91 8.69 8.44
C MET A 47 9.23 9.79 9.24
N TRP A 48 8.72 10.81 8.54
CA TRP A 48 7.98 11.90 9.16
C TRP A 48 6.60 11.41 9.60
N LEU A 49 6.10 11.93 10.73
CA LEU A 49 4.77 11.58 11.24
C LEU A 49 3.67 11.86 10.20
N GLU A 50 3.76 12.99 9.49
CA GLU A 50 2.86 13.33 8.39
C GLU A 50 2.79 12.25 7.30
N THR A 51 3.91 11.57 7.02
CA THR A 51 3.91 10.45 6.07
C THR A 51 3.13 9.27 6.62
N VAL A 52 3.28 8.96 7.92
CA VAL A 52 2.53 7.90 8.60
C VAL A 52 1.03 8.21 8.60
N GLU A 53 0.67 9.45 8.92
CA GLU A 53 -0.72 9.95 8.91
C GLU A 53 -1.35 9.79 7.54
N ARG A 54 -0.66 10.24 6.48
CA ARG A 54 -1.15 10.10 5.10
C ARG A 54 -1.33 8.63 4.72
N LEU A 55 -0.38 7.77 5.04
CA LEU A 55 -0.46 6.33 4.75
C LEU A 55 -1.67 5.70 5.44
N ALA A 56 -1.84 5.95 6.74
CA ALA A 56 -2.96 5.42 7.51
C ALA A 56 -4.30 5.93 6.95
N ALA A 57 -4.38 7.23 6.67
CA ALA A 57 -5.56 7.87 6.14
C ALA A 57 -5.99 7.27 4.78
N SER A 58 -5.05 6.92 3.90
CA SER A 58 -5.35 6.29 2.60
C SER A 58 -6.05 4.94 2.69
N TYR A 59 -5.92 4.24 3.83
CA TYR A 59 -6.59 2.97 4.11
C TYR A 59 -7.75 3.11 5.11
N GLY A 60 -8.15 4.34 5.43
CA GLY A 60 -9.25 4.63 6.36
C GLY A 60 -8.90 4.31 7.82
N MET A 61 -7.65 4.50 8.21
CA MET A 61 -7.14 4.24 9.56
C MET A 61 -6.57 5.49 10.20
N GLU A 62 -6.52 5.49 11.52
CA GLU A 62 -5.75 6.44 12.33
C GLU A 62 -4.26 6.01 12.43
N PRO A 63 -3.33 6.94 12.68
CA PRO A 63 -1.90 6.63 12.76
C PRO A 63 -1.58 5.58 13.81
N TRP A 64 -2.23 5.64 14.97
CA TRP A 64 -2.04 4.68 16.07
C TRP A 64 -2.50 3.27 15.71
N GLN A 65 -3.54 3.12 14.88
CA GLN A 65 -4.00 1.81 14.36
C GLN A 65 -2.98 1.25 13.38
N PHE A 66 -2.37 2.13 12.58
CA PHE A 66 -1.37 1.74 11.60
C PHE A 66 -0.03 1.33 12.21
N ILE A 67 0.35 1.88 13.38
CA ILE A 67 1.59 1.54 14.11
C ILE A 67 1.38 0.63 15.33
N GLY A 68 0.13 0.35 15.71
CA GLY A 68 -0.23 -0.45 16.89
C GLY A 68 0.26 -1.90 16.84
N PRO A 69 -0.03 -2.76 17.84
CA PRO A 69 0.44 -4.14 17.86
C PRO A 69 -0.15 -4.97 16.70
N GLU A 70 -1.41 -4.71 16.34
CA GLU A 70 -2.13 -5.45 15.30
C GLU A 70 -2.62 -4.52 14.19
N LEU A 71 -2.60 -5.01 12.95
CA LEU A 71 -3.18 -4.29 11.82
C LEU A 71 -4.68 -4.60 11.75
N PRO A 72 -5.56 -3.58 11.66
CA PRO A 72 -7.00 -3.81 11.56
C PRO A 72 -7.37 -4.78 10.43
N VAL A 73 -8.31 -5.69 10.71
CA VAL A 73 -8.80 -6.68 9.72
C VAL A 73 -9.53 -5.97 8.59
N HIS A 74 -10.39 -5.01 8.94
CA HIS A 74 -11.14 -4.22 7.98
C HIS A 74 -10.41 -2.92 7.68
N THR A 75 -9.92 -2.80 6.44
CA THR A 75 -9.31 -1.58 5.91
C THR A 75 -10.00 -1.22 4.60
N LYS A 76 -10.14 0.08 4.30
CA LYS A 76 -10.87 0.56 3.13
C LYS A 76 -10.02 1.60 2.39
N PRO A 77 -9.47 1.28 1.21
CA PRO A 77 -8.78 2.25 0.37
C PRO A 77 -9.70 3.43 0.04
N LYS A 78 -9.23 4.68 0.25
CA LYS A 78 -10.04 5.89 0.07
C LYS A 78 -10.55 6.12 -1.36
N THR A 79 -9.90 5.58 -2.39
CA THR A 79 -10.23 5.85 -3.79
C THR A 79 -10.29 4.57 -4.63
N LYS A 80 -11.30 4.46 -5.52
CA LYS A 80 -11.24 3.60 -6.70
C LYS A 80 -10.17 4.17 -7.62
N VAL A 81 -8.99 3.54 -7.69
CA VAL A 81 -7.96 3.88 -8.67
C VAL A 81 -8.64 3.98 -10.03
N ILE A 82 -8.65 5.19 -10.61
CA ILE A 82 -9.21 5.41 -11.95
C ILE A 82 -8.31 4.63 -12.88
N GLY A 83 -8.79 3.46 -13.30
CA GLY A 83 -8.06 2.61 -14.23
C GLY A 83 -7.70 3.42 -15.47
N SER A 84 -6.45 3.84 -15.58
CA SER A 84 -5.87 4.24 -16.85
C SER A 84 -5.82 2.99 -17.72
N SER A 85 -6.94 2.74 -18.41
CA SER A 85 -7.23 1.57 -19.26
C SER A 85 -6.12 1.26 -20.27
N ILE A 86 -5.25 2.24 -20.56
CA ILE A 86 -4.13 2.15 -21.50
C ILE A 86 -2.92 1.41 -20.90
N HIS A 87 -2.66 1.50 -19.58
CA HIS A 87 -1.53 0.78 -18.95
C HIS A 87 -1.87 -0.69 -18.65
N TYR A 88 -3.13 -0.97 -18.35
CA TYR A 88 -3.64 -2.28 -17.98
C TYR A 88 -3.38 -3.38 -19.02
N GLN A 89 -3.33 -3.05 -20.32
CA GLN A 89 -3.16 -4.05 -21.38
C GLN A 89 -1.72 -4.58 -21.52
N ARG A 90 -0.69 -3.85 -21.08
CA ARG A 90 0.73 -4.29 -21.21
C ARG A 90 1.23 -5.15 -20.05
N LEU A 91 0.65 -5.03 -18.84
CA LEU A 91 1.14 -5.68 -17.62
C LEU A 91 0.69 -7.13 -17.39
N ARG A 92 -0.09 -7.74 -18.30
CA ARG A 92 -0.49 -9.16 -18.24
C ARG A 92 0.70 -10.16 -18.23
N LYS A 93 1.94 -9.70 -18.33
CA LYS A 93 3.18 -10.49 -18.25
C LYS A 93 4.08 -10.15 -17.03
N GLY A 94 3.57 -9.47 -16.00
CA GLY A 94 4.31 -9.21 -14.76
C GLY A 94 4.19 -10.35 -13.73
N PRO A 95 5.15 -10.52 -12.80
CA PRO A 95 5.19 -11.65 -11.86
C PRO A 95 4.07 -11.67 -10.81
N TYR A 96 3.29 -10.60 -10.68
CA TYR A 96 2.18 -10.49 -9.73
C TYR A 96 0.85 -10.67 -10.45
N ARG A 97 0.40 -11.92 -10.60
CA ARG A 97 -0.92 -12.28 -11.12
C ARG A 97 -1.96 -12.08 -10.00
N LYS A 98 -2.91 -11.16 -10.18
CA LYS A 98 -4.06 -11.03 -9.23
C LYS A 98 -4.86 -12.34 -9.26
N PRO A 99 -5.14 -13.00 -8.11
CA PRO A 99 -6.14 -14.07 -8.06
C PRO A 99 -7.51 -13.48 -8.43
N ASN A 100 -8.31 -14.22 -9.20
CA ASN A 100 -9.63 -13.73 -9.58
C ASN A 100 -10.52 -13.66 -8.32
N LEU A 101 -11.14 -12.51 -8.10
CA LEU A 101 -12.14 -12.29 -7.03
C LEU A 101 -13.46 -13.08 -7.26
N LYS A 102 -13.43 -14.10 -8.12
CA LYS A 102 -14.56 -15.00 -8.44
C LYS A 102 -14.34 -16.42 -7.89
N ASP A 103 -13.22 -16.67 -7.24
CA ASP A 103 -12.85 -17.98 -6.69
C ASP A 103 -13.01 -18.03 -5.16
N SER A 104 -14.01 -17.34 -4.59
CA SER A 104 -14.36 -17.36 -3.16
C SER A 104 -15.85 -17.37 -2.94
#